data_AF-A0A962VK21-F1
#
_entry.id   AF-A0A962VK21-F1
#
_cell.length_a   1.000
_cell.length_b   1.000
_cell.length_c   1.000
_cell.angle_alpha   90.00
_cell.angle_beta   90.00
_cell.angle_gamma   90.00
#
_symmetry.space_group_name_H-M   'P 1'
#
loop_
_entity.id
_entity.type
_entity.pdbx_description
1 polymer ?
#
loop_
_entity_poly.entity_id
_entity_poly.type
_entity_poly.pdbx_seq_one_letter_code
_entity_poly.pdbx_strand_id
1 'polypeptide(L)'
;MNDSKRQSRQHILQLSRKQFQSIFQGLEFKDVTRPLSKADLLNSLEPRQRAFVEHWHSIAQRSDSEVASLFLQRAPQALQLMDLDGVEAWLLQALEQLDQRGLGWAVDVLNQLEQFASSRAHQQQCLALSDISSLLARLTLGLGGRELRIAAAELAYTDT
;
A
#
# COMPACT_ATOMS: atom_id res chain seq x y z
N MET A 1 24.85 37.71 -6.60
CA MET A 1 25.29 36.44 -5.98
C MET A 1 24.12 35.51 -5.58
N ASN A 2 22.93 35.57 -6.23
CA ASN A 2 21.75 34.76 -5.85
C ASN A 2 21.13 33.92 -6.99
N ASP A 3 21.50 34.14 -8.26
CA ASP A 3 20.93 33.41 -9.41
C ASP A 3 21.49 31.99 -9.58
N SER A 4 22.78 31.81 -9.33
CA SER A 4 23.45 30.51 -9.55
C SER A 4 22.87 29.41 -8.64
N LYS A 5 22.51 29.74 -7.38
CA LYS A 5 21.85 28.80 -6.46
C LYS A 5 20.40 28.45 -6.84
N ARG A 6 19.68 29.35 -7.52
CA ARG A 6 18.30 29.08 -7.98
C ARG A 6 18.31 28.17 -9.20
N GLN A 7 19.23 28.40 -10.13
CA GLN A 7 19.41 27.54 -11.31
C GLN A 7 19.89 26.14 -10.94
N SER A 8 20.81 25.99 -9.97
CA SER A 8 21.22 24.66 -9.50
C SER A 8 20.06 23.89 -8.84
N ARG A 9 19.20 24.56 -8.07
CA ARG A 9 18.02 23.92 -7.46
C ARG A 9 17.00 23.47 -8.50
N GLN A 10 16.73 24.30 -9.52
CA GLN A 10 15.83 23.92 -10.61
C GLN A 10 16.40 22.81 -11.49
N HIS A 11 17.72 22.80 -11.72
CA HIS A 11 18.40 21.75 -12.45
C HIS A 11 18.34 20.40 -11.71
N ILE A 12 18.49 20.40 -10.38
CA ILE A 12 18.37 19.19 -9.55
C ILE A 12 16.94 18.63 -9.55
N LEU A 13 15.92 19.51 -9.51
CA LEU A 13 14.51 19.09 -9.60
C LEU A 13 14.16 18.53 -11.00
N GLN A 14 14.72 19.10 -12.07
CA GLN A 14 14.55 18.58 -13.42
C GLN A 14 15.32 17.28 -13.66
N LEU A 15 16.51 17.14 -13.06
CA LEU A 15 17.31 15.92 -13.07
C LEU A 15 16.58 14.78 -12.36
N SER A 16 15.98 15.04 -11.19
CA SER A 16 15.09 14.09 -10.52
C SER A 16 13.95 13.67 -11.44
N ARG A 17 13.19 14.61 -12.02
CA ARG A 17 12.08 14.30 -12.92
C ARG A 17 12.50 13.43 -14.11
N LYS A 18 13.61 13.76 -14.77
CA LYS A 18 14.13 12.98 -15.92
C LYS A 18 14.72 11.62 -15.51
N GLN A 19 15.40 11.54 -14.37
CA GLN A 19 15.93 10.27 -13.87
C GLN A 19 14.82 9.34 -13.39
N PHE A 20 13.78 9.87 -12.74
CA PHE A 20 12.57 9.10 -12.45
C PHE A 20 11.90 8.66 -13.76
N GLN A 21 11.73 9.55 -14.74
CA GLN A 21 11.16 9.20 -16.05
C GLN A 21 11.96 8.11 -16.77
N SER A 22 13.29 8.08 -16.62
CA SER A 22 14.19 7.04 -17.13
C SER A 22 14.07 5.71 -16.38
N ILE A 23 13.89 5.71 -15.06
CA ILE A 23 13.60 4.51 -14.27
C ILE A 23 12.25 3.92 -14.70
N PHE A 24 11.26 4.77 -14.98
CA PHE A 24 9.96 4.37 -15.53
C PHE A 24 10.02 3.90 -17.00
N GLN A 25 10.94 4.44 -17.81
CA GLN A 25 11.12 4.02 -19.21
C GLN A 25 11.78 2.64 -19.34
N GLY A 26 12.50 2.19 -18.31
CA GLY A 26 13.12 0.86 -18.26
C GLY A 26 12.18 -0.25 -17.80
N LEU A 27 11.03 0.08 -17.22
CA LEU A 27 9.92 -0.85 -17.02
C LEU A 27 9.09 -0.88 -18.31
N GLU A 28 9.68 -1.38 -19.39
CA GLU A 28 8.85 -1.93 -20.47
C GLU A 28 8.05 -3.08 -19.86
N PHE A 29 6.78 -2.79 -19.56
CA PHE A 29 5.75 -3.78 -19.31
C PHE A 29 5.61 -4.64 -20.57
N LYS A 30 6.51 -5.62 -20.69
CA LYS A 30 6.48 -6.63 -21.73
C LYS A 30 5.26 -7.50 -21.47
N ASP A 31 4.32 -7.36 -22.41
CA ASP A 31 3.16 -8.20 -22.65
C ASP A 31 2.05 -8.15 -21.59
N VAL A 32 0.99 -7.36 -21.83
CA VAL A 32 -0.37 -7.88 -22.10
C VAL A 32 -1.21 -6.77 -22.79
N THR A 33 -1.40 -6.95 -24.10
CA THR A 33 -2.66 -6.79 -24.85
C THR A 33 -3.44 -5.46 -24.78
N ARG A 34 -3.34 -4.66 -25.87
CA ARG A 34 -4.22 -3.54 -26.30
C ARG A 34 -4.37 -2.42 -25.25
N PRO A 35 -4.31 -1.12 -25.60
CA PRO A 35 -4.79 -0.09 -24.67
C PRO A 35 -6.31 -0.25 -24.55
N LEU A 36 -6.78 -1.10 -23.63
CA LEU A 36 -8.12 -1.00 -23.08
C LEU A 36 -8.21 0.44 -22.58
N SER A 37 -9.13 1.21 -23.17
CA SER A 37 -9.28 2.61 -22.82
C SER A 37 -9.49 2.67 -21.31
N LYS A 38 -8.95 3.68 -20.61
CA LYS A 38 -9.20 3.92 -19.17
C LYS A 38 -10.67 3.72 -18.78
N ALA A 39 -11.58 4.05 -19.70
CA ALA A 39 -13.01 3.83 -19.59
C ALA A 39 -13.40 2.33 -19.51
N ASP A 40 -12.78 1.44 -20.28
CA ASP A 40 -13.10 0.02 -20.33
C ASP A 40 -12.73 -0.70 -19.02
N LEU A 41 -11.59 -0.35 -18.41
CA LEU A 41 -11.17 -0.90 -17.12
C LEU A 41 -12.10 -0.45 -15.98
N LEU A 42 -12.52 0.82 -15.99
CA LEU A 42 -13.49 1.35 -15.02
C LEU A 42 -14.91 0.81 -15.25
N ASN A 43 -15.28 0.52 -16.49
CA ASN A 43 -16.60 -0.02 -16.83
C ASN A 43 -16.76 -1.51 -16.44
N SER A 44 -15.64 -2.21 -16.21
CA SER A 44 -15.65 -3.57 -15.66
C SER A 44 -15.90 -3.60 -14.14
N LEU A 45 -15.75 -2.46 -13.46
CA LEU A 45 -15.96 -2.36 -12.01
C LEU A 45 -17.44 -2.19 -11.66
N GLU A 46 -17.81 -2.65 -10.46
CA GLU A 46 -19.14 -2.41 -9.92
C GLU A 46 -19.41 -0.89 -9.78
N PRO A 47 -20.64 -0.39 -10.01
CA PRO A 47 -20.92 1.05 -9.94
C PRO A 47 -20.44 1.73 -8.65
N ARG A 48 -20.53 1.02 -7.52
CA ARG A 48 -20.03 1.50 -6.21
C ARG A 48 -18.52 1.66 -6.19
N GLN A 49 -17.78 0.69 -6.74
CA GLN A 49 -16.32 0.74 -6.82
C GLN A 49 -15.85 1.85 -7.77
N ARG A 50 -16.52 2.01 -8.92
CA ARG A 50 -16.21 3.09 -9.86
C ARG A 50 -16.38 4.48 -9.23
N ALA A 51 -17.52 4.72 -8.57
CA ALA A 51 -17.78 6.00 -7.89
C ALA A 51 -16.74 6.29 -6.80
N PHE A 52 -16.32 5.26 -6.06
CA PHE A 52 -15.25 5.37 -5.07
C PHE A 52 -13.90 5.76 -5.69
N VAL A 53 -13.49 5.06 -6.76
CA VAL A 53 -12.23 5.36 -7.46
C VAL A 53 -12.23 6.77 -8.06
N GLU A 54 -13.35 7.20 -8.66
CA GLU A 54 -13.50 8.56 -9.19
C GLU A 54 -13.42 9.62 -8.11
N HIS A 55 -14.08 9.39 -6.96
CA HIS A 55 -14.03 10.29 -5.82
C HIS A 55 -12.60 10.48 -5.32
N TRP A 56 -11.90 9.38 -5.04
CA TRP A 56 -10.53 9.39 -4.53
C TRP A 56 -9.51 9.87 -5.56
N HIS A 57 -9.73 9.61 -6.84
CA HIS A 57 -8.94 10.21 -7.92
C HIS A 57 -9.08 11.74 -7.91
N SER A 58 -10.29 12.28 -7.72
CA SER A 58 -10.49 13.73 -7.63
C SER A 58 -9.77 14.35 -6.43
N ILE A 59 -9.70 13.64 -5.31
CA ILE A 59 -8.99 14.08 -4.10
C ILE A 59 -7.48 14.05 -4.37
N ALA A 60 -6.94 12.93 -4.84
CA ALA A 60 -5.52 12.79 -5.14
C ALA A 60 -5.06 13.80 -6.21
N GLN A 61 -5.89 14.09 -7.21
CA GLN A 61 -5.59 15.06 -8.27
C GLN A 61 -5.36 16.48 -7.73
N ARG A 62 -5.96 16.82 -6.57
CA ARG A 62 -5.75 18.12 -5.89
C ARG A 62 -4.41 18.17 -5.16
N SER A 63 -3.88 17.02 -4.76
CA SER A 63 -2.58 16.91 -4.11
C SER A 63 -1.45 16.82 -5.13
N ASP A 64 -1.51 15.82 -6.03
CA ASP A 64 -0.52 15.62 -7.08
C ASP A 64 -1.10 14.78 -8.24
N SER A 65 -0.88 15.25 -9.47
CA SER A 65 -1.44 14.62 -10.67
C SER A 65 -0.80 13.26 -11.01
N GLU A 66 0.47 13.05 -10.65
CA GLU A 66 1.17 11.79 -10.90
C GLU A 66 0.66 10.71 -9.95
N VAL A 67 0.52 11.03 -8.66
CA VAL A 67 -0.09 10.12 -7.66
C VAL A 67 -1.51 9.73 -8.08
N ALA A 68 -2.32 10.70 -8.52
CA ALA A 68 -3.68 10.45 -8.97
C ALA A 68 -3.75 9.54 -10.22
N SER A 69 -2.82 9.71 -11.16
CA SER A 69 -2.73 8.86 -12.36
C SER A 69 -2.30 7.43 -12.01
N LEU A 70 -1.29 7.29 -11.14
CA LEU A 70 -0.82 5.98 -10.68
C LEU A 70 -1.89 5.22 -9.90
N PHE A 71 -2.58 5.90 -8.97
CA PHE A 71 -3.71 5.34 -8.24
C PHE A 71 -4.76 4.79 -9.20
N LEU A 72 -5.15 5.58 -10.20
CA LEU A 72 -6.18 5.20 -11.15
C LEU A 72 -5.79 3.99 -12.01
N GLN A 73 -4.51 3.87 -12.39
CA GLN A 73 -4.00 2.71 -13.13
C GLN A 73 -4.00 1.44 -12.28
N ARG A 74 -3.70 1.58 -10.98
CA ARG A 74 -3.58 0.45 -10.04
C ARG A 74 -4.88 0.12 -9.31
N ALA A 75 -5.88 1.01 -9.32
CA ALA A 75 -7.13 0.84 -8.59
C ALA A 75 -7.89 -0.46 -8.94
N PRO A 76 -8.00 -0.90 -10.22
CA PRO A 76 -8.66 -2.16 -10.53
C PRO A 76 -7.96 -3.37 -9.89
N GLN A 77 -6.62 -3.37 -9.88
CA GLN A 77 -5.83 -4.43 -9.24
C GLN A 77 -5.96 -4.36 -7.72
N ALA A 78 -5.96 -3.14 -7.14
CA ALA A 78 -6.13 -2.94 -5.71
C ALA A 78 -7.48 -3.45 -5.20
N LEU A 79 -8.55 -3.23 -5.98
CA LEU A 79 -9.90 -3.72 -5.68
C LEU A 79 -10.06 -5.24 -5.83
N GLN A 80 -9.15 -5.92 -6.53
CA GLN A 80 -9.11 -7.39 -6.58
C GLN A 80 -8.43 -7.98 -5.35
N LEU A 81 -7.48 -7.24 -4.76
CA LEU A 81 -6.68 -7.70 -3.62
C LEU A 81 -7.25 -7.26 -2.27
N MET A 82 -8.03 -6.17 -2.24
CA MET A 82 -8.54 -5.55 -1.02
C MET A 82 -9.97 -5.02 -1.19
N ASP A 83 -10.66 -4.87 -0.06
CA ASP A 83 -11.91 -4.12 0.06
C ASP A 83 -11.70 -2.60 -0.07
N LEU A 84 -12.79 -1.85 -0.21
CA LEU A 84 -12.78 -0.39 -0.39
C LEU A 84 -11.99 0.32 0.72
N ASP A 85 -12.17 -0.10 1.97
CA ASP A 85 -11.47 0.50 3.12
C ASP A 85 -9.95 0.23 3.04
N GLY A 86 -9.53 -0.90 2.47
CA GLY A 86 -8.13 -1.21 2.24
C GLY A 86 -7.51 -0.35 1.14
N VAL A 87 -8.24 -0.14 0.05
CA VAL A 87 -7.81 0.75 -1.04
C VAL A 87 -7.73 2.20 -0.57
N GLU A 88 -8.66 2.65 0.28
CA GLU A 88 -8.61 3.97 0.92
C GLU A 88 -7.37 4.13 1.79
N ALA A 89 -7.13 3.21 2.73
CA ALA A 89 -6.00 3.27 3.63
C ALA A 89 -4.66 3.28 2.87
N TRP A 90 -4.57 2.50 1.79
CA TRP A 90 -3.41 2.47 0.91
C TRP A 90 -3.15 3.82 0.24
N LEU A 91 -4.19 4.45 -0.33
CA LEU A 91 -4.06 5.77 -0.95
C LEU A 91 -3.71 6.86 0.06
N LEU A 92 -4.32 6.82 1.25
CA LEU A 92 -4.02 7.76 2.33
C LEU A 92 -2.56 7.65 2.79
N GLN A 93 -2.02 6.43 2.91
CA GLN A 93 -0.61 6.25 3.21
C GLN A 93 0.30 6.82 2.11
N ALA A 94 -0.06 6.64 0.85
CA ALA A 94 0.70 7.23 -0.26
C ALA A 94 0.69 8.77 -0.20
N LEU A 95 -0.46 9.39 0.08
CA LEU A 95 -0.58 10.83 0.25
C LEU A 95 0.18 11.35 1.49
N GLU A 96 0.17 10.60 2.58
CA GLU A 96 0.97 10.94 3.77
C GLU A 96 2.47 10.92 3.46
N GLN A 97 2.96 9.91 2.73
CA GLN A 97 4.36 9.85 2.30
C GLN A 97 4.70 10.95 1.28
N LEU A 98 3.74 11.32 0.43
CA LEU A 98 3.88 12.47 -0.47
C LEU A 98 4.16 13.75 0.33
N ASP A 99 3.36 14.02 1.36
CA ASP A 99 3.47 15.23 2.18
C ASP A 99 4.75 15.24 3.01
N GLN A 100 5.16 14.09 3.57
CA GLN A 100 6.30 14.01 4.48
C GLN A 100 7.65 13.92 3.76
N ARG A 101 7.72 13.17 2.65
CA ARG A 101 8.99 12.77 2.02
C ARG A 101 9.04 13.04 0.51
N GLY A 102 7.92 13.46 -0.08
CA GLY A 102 7.82 13.80 -1.49
C GLY A 102 7.44 12.62 -2.39
N LEU A 103 7.27 12.93 -3.67
CA LEU A 103 6.65 12.06 -4.68
C LEU A 103 7.29 10.67 -4.79
N GLY A 104 8.63 10.57 -4.70
CA GLY A 104 9.31 9.29 -4.85
C GLY A 104 8.86 8.22 -3.84
N TRP A 105 8.54 8.63 -2.61
CA TRP A 105 8.07 7.73 -1.56
C TRP A 105 6.60 7.35 -1.75
N ALA A 106 5.77 8.31 -2.15
CA ALA A 106 4.37 8.06 -2.48
C ALA A 106 4.22 7.04 -3.61
N VAL A 107 5.05 7.18 -4.65
CA VAL A 107 5.13 6.27 -5.79
C VAL A 107 5.56 4.87 -5.34
N ASP A 108 6.51 4.75 -4.43
CA ASP A 108 6.96 3.46 -3.91
C ASP A 108 5.83 2.73 -3.17
N VAL A 109 5.08 3.43 -2.31
CA VAL A 109 3.87 2.90 -1.64
C VAL A 109 2.83 2.42 -2.66
N LEU A 110 2.60 3.20 -3.73
CA LEU A 110 1.67 2.82 -4.79
C LEU A 110 2.16 1.65 -5.67
N ASN A 111 3.46 1.37 -5.70
CA ASN A 111 4.00 0.22 -6.42
C ASN A 111 3.99 -1.05 -5.58
N GLN A 112 4.09 -0.93 -4.25
CA GLN A 112 4.10 -2.04 -3.29
C GLN A 112 2.69 -2.49 -2.87
N LEU A 113 1.74 -2.47 -3.80
CA LEU A 113 0.33 -2.79 -3.55
C LEU A 113 0.14 -4.18 -2.92
N GLU A 114 0.80 -5.19 -3.48
CA GLU A 114 0.68 -6.57 -3.02
C GLU A 114 1.22 -6.74 -1.60
N GLN A 115 2.34 -6.08 -1.29
CA GLN A 115 2.95 -6.12 0.03
C GLN A 115 2.06 -5.42 1.07
N PHE A 116 1.44 -4.31 0.70
CA PHE A 116 0.47 -3.62 1.55
C PHE A 116 -0.76 -4.51 1.81
N ALA A 117 -1.32 -5.13 0.76
CA ALA A 117 -2.47 -6.03 0.88
C ALA A 117 -2.18 -7.23 1.79
N SER A 118 -1.02 -7.89 1.61
CA SER A 118 -0.59 -8.98 2.48
C SER A 118 -0.41 -8.51 3.93
N SER A 119 0.26 -7.39 4.15
CA SER A 119 0.49 -6.84 5.50
C SER A 119 -0.83 -6.52 6.21
N ARG A 120 -1.81 -5.94 5.49
CA ARG A 120 -3.14 -5.65 6.03
C ARG A 120 -3.92 -6.92 6.34
N ALA A 121 -3.87 -7.93 5.47
CA ALA A 121 -4.50 -9.22 5.72
C ALA A 121 -3.93 -9.89 6.98
N HIS A 122 -2.61 -9.84 7.17
CA HIS A 122 -1.97 -10.32 8.40
C HIS A 122 -2.43 -9.53 9.63
N GLN A 123 -2.48 -8.21 9.57
CA GLN A 123 -2.96 -7.39 10.69
C GLN A 123 -4.43 -7.67 11.05
N GLN A 124 -5.29 -7.95 10.08
CA GLN A 124 -6.69 -8.31 10.34
C GLN A 124 -6.86 -9.73 10.92
N GLN A 125 -5.91 -10.62 10.69
CA GLN A 125 -5.95 -12.02 11.15
C GLN A 125 -5.15 -12.26 12.44
N CYS A 126 -4.29 -11.31 12.83
CA CYS A 126 -3.49 -11.41 14.04
C CYS A 126 -4.15 -10.66 15.21
N LEU A 127 -4.31 -11.36 16.32
CA LEU A 127 -4.65 -10.77 17.62
C LEU A 127 -3.39 -10.77 18.49
N ALA A 128 -3.24 -9.74 19.32
CA ALA A 128 -2.14 -9.73 20.27
C ALA A 128 -2.29 -10.90 21.25
N LEU A 129 -1.17 -11.57 21.57
CA LEU A 129 -1.18 -12.69 22.52
C LEU A 129 -1.74 -12.27 23.88
N SER A 130 -1.52 -11.01 24.30
CA SER A 130 -2.12 -10.43 25.50
C SER A 130 -3.64 -10.59 25.53
N ASP A 131 -4.28 -10.35 24.39
CA ASP A 131 -5.73 -10.23 24.29
C ASP A 131 -6.41 -11.61 24.33
N ILE A 132 -5.73 -12.64 23.83
CA ILE A 132 -6.25 -14.01 23.78
C ILE A 132 -5.63 -14.96 24.83
N SER A 133 -4.62 -14.50 25.57
CA SER A 133 -3.89 -15.29 26.59
C SER A 133 -4.81 -15.96 27.60
N SER A 134 -5.83 -15.25 28.08
CA SER A 134 -6.79 -15.74 29.09
C SER A 134 -7.71 -16.84 28.57
N LEU A 135 -8.03 -16.82 27.27
CA LEU A 135 -8.77 -17.88 26.60
C LEU A 135 -7.87 -19.09 26.37
N LEU A 136 -6.66 -18.87 25.85
CA LEU A 136 -5.70 -19.94 25.59
C LEU A 136 -5.31 -20.66 26.89
N ALA A 137 -5.13 -19.94 28.00
CA ALA A 137 -4.83 -20.51 29.31
C ALA A 137 -5.88 -21.53 29.79
N ARG A 138 -7.16 -21.34 29.45
CA ARG A 138 -8.25 -22.27 29.79
C ARG A 138 -8.24 -23.54 28.94
N LEU A 139 -7.69 -23.45 27.73
CA LEU A 139 -7.59 -24.56 26.79
C LEU A 139 -6.30 -25.37 26.99
N THR A 140 -5.28 -24.77 27.59
CA THR A 140 -4.02 -25.43 27.92
C THR A 140 -4.12 -26.16 29.25
N LEU A 141 -4.51 -27.43 29.20
CA LEU A 141 -4.35 -28.38 30.30
C LEU A 141 -3.10 -29.22 30.05
N GLY A 142 -2.22 -29.28 31.05
CA GLY A 142 -1.07 -30.18 31.04
C GLY A 142 -1.50 -31.64 31.17
N LEU A 143 -0.62 -32.54 30.71
CA LEU A 143 -0.76 -33.98 30.99
C LEU A 143 -0.91 -34.18 32.51
N GLY A 144 -2.03 -34.75 32.94
CA GLY A 144 -2.39 -34.89 34.36
C GLY A 144 -3.22 -33.75 34.96
N GLY A 145 -3.76 -32.84 34.15
CA GLY A 145 -4.69 -31.80 34.60
C GLY A 145 -4.03 -30.59 35.29
N ARG A 146 -2.71 -30.43 35.11
CA ARG A 146 -1.95 -29.31 35.68
C ARG A 146 -2.08 -28.07 34.81
N GLU A 147 -2.13 -26.89 35.41
CA GLU A 147 -2.23 -25.62 34.69
C GLU A 147 -0.91 -25.33 33.95
N LEU A 148 -0.99 -25.08 32.64
CA LEU A 148 0.15 -24.65 31.82
C LEU A 148 0.12 -23.13 31.63
N ARG A 149 1.31 -22.51 31.64
CA ARG A 149 1.46 -21.07 31.42
C ARG A 149 1.87 -20.80 29.98
N ILE A 150 1.26 -19.77 29.39
CA ILE A 150 1.59 -19.29 28.05
C ILE A 150 2.34 -17.97 28.20
N ALA A 151 3.50 -17.87 27.57
CA ALA A 151 4.33 -16.67 27.55
C ALA A 151 4.86 -16.41 26.14
N ALA A 152 5.09 -15.14 25.81
CA ALA A 152 5.76 -14.77 24.57
C ALA A 152 7.24 -15.15 24.66
N ALA A 153 7.75 -15.82 23.62
CA ALA A 153 9.15 -16.17 23.46
C ALA A 153 9.51 -16.12 21.96
N GLU A 154 10.79 -15.89 21.64
CA GLU A 154 11.26 -15.89 20.24
C GLU A 154 11.16 -17.28 19.58
N LEU A 155 11.16 -18.34 20.39
CA LEU A 155 11.04 -19.73 19.95
C LEU A 155 9.95 -20.42 20.77
N ALA A 156 9.07 -21.15 20.10
CA ALA A 156 8.07 -22.00 20.76
C ALA A 156 8.77 -23.21 21.39
N TYR A 157 8.55 -23.44 22.68
CA TYR A 157 9.13 -24.56 23.42
C TYR A 157 8.06 -25.27 24.25
N THR A 158 8.12 -26.61 24.25
CA THR A 158 7.36 -27.48 25.15
C THR A 158 8.35 -28.41 25.82
N ASP A 159 8.46 -28.30 27.15
CA ASP A 159 9.30 -29.17 27.99
C ASP A 159 8.69 -30.58 27.97
N THR A 160 9.44 -31.57 27.48
CA THR A 160 9.01 -32.99 27.38
C THR A 160 9.41 -33.77 28.61
#